data_AF-Q3YTD4-F1
#
_entry.id   AF-Q3YTD4-F1
#
_cell.length_a   1.000
_cell.length_b   1.000
_cell.length_c   1.000
_cell.angle_alpha   90.00
_cell.angle_beta   90.00
_cell.angle_gamma   90.00
#
_symmetry.space_group_name_H-M   'P 1'
#
loop_
_entity.id
_entity.type
_entity.pdbx_description
1 polymer ?
#
loop_
_entity_poly.entity_id
_entity_poly.type
_entity_poly.pdbx_seq_one_letter_code
_entity_poly.pdbx_strand_id
1 'polypeptide(L)' 'MRQQQDEQGRFSICSRQAAVVHRDAYCNRNVVERCFGRLKEYRRIATRYDKTARNYLAMVKLGCIRLFYQRLRN' A
#
# COMPACT_ATOMS: atom_id res chain seq x y z
N MET A 1 -6.16 -56.05 15.55
CA MET A 1 -7.50 -55.43 15.69
C MET A 1 -7.31 -53.92 15.75
N ARG A 2 -7.74 -53.23 14.68
CA ARG A 2 -7.88 -51.77 14.42
C ARG A 2 -6.62 -50.90 14.57
N GLN A 3 -5.97 -50.43 13.49
CA GLN A 3 -6.41 -49.55 12.38
C GLN A 3 -6.79 -48.12 12.79
N GLN A 4 -6.36 -47.18 11.92
CA GLN A 4 -6.85 -45.80 11.72
C GLN A 4 -6.49 -44.82 12.86
N GLN A 5 -5.61 -43.80 12.74
CA GLN A 5 -5.40 -42.82 11.65
C GLN A 5 -6.70 -42.26 11.05
N ASP A 6 -6.68 -40.98 10.69
CA ASP A 6 -7.75 -40.23 10.00
C ASP A 6 -8.83 -39.56 10.88
N GLU A 7 -8.49 -38.41 11.47
CA GLU A 7 -9.36 -37.23 11.40
C GLU A 7 -8.51 -35.99 11.09
N GLN A 8 -8.02 -35.93 9.85
CA GLN A 8 -7.69 -34.67 9.19
C GLN A 8 -8.99 -33.86 9.00
N GLY A 9 -9.42 -33.21 10.07
CA GLY A 9 -10.78 -32.67 10.18
C GLY A 9 -10.85 -31.33 10.89
N ARG A 10 -9.85 -30.46 10.73
CA ARG A 10 -10.08 -29.02 10.92
C ARG A 10 -9.07 -28.21 10.13
N PHE A 11 -9.41 -27.94 8.86
CA PHE A 11 -9.05 -26.68 8.23
C PHE A 11 -9.67 -25.55 9.07
N SER A 12 -9.07 -25.20 10.21
CA SER A 12 -9.40 -23.95 10.87
C SER A 12 -8.66 -22.86 10.11
N ILE A 13 -9.30 -22.32 9.08
CA ILE A 13 -8.99 -20.96 8.65
C ILE A 13 -9.50 -20.05 9.77
N CYS A 14 -8.69 -19.91 10.83
CA CYS A 14 -8.89 -18.92 11.87
C CYS A 14 -7.55 -18.60 12.54
N SER A 15 -6.54 -18.24 11.75
CA SER A 15 -5.48 -17.37 12.24
C SER A 15 -5.92 -15.93 11.96
N ARG A 16 -6.88 -15.44 12.77
CA ARG A 16 -6.90 -14.02 13.13
C ARG A 16 -5.64 -13.78 13.97
N GLN A 17 -4.47 -13.83 13.32
CA GLN A 17 -3.28 -13.21 13.86
C GLN A 17 -3.63 -11.72 13.82
N ALA A 18 -4.22 -11.23 14.91
CA ALA A 18 -4.27 -9.81 15.18
C ALA A 18 -2.81 -9.40 15.28
N ALA A 19 -2.22 -9.07 14.12
CA ALA A 19 -0.90 -8.52 14.02
C ALA A 19 -0.90 -7.37 15.02
N VAL A 20 -0.01 -7.44 16.01
CA VAL A 20 0.18 -6.35 16.95
C VAL A 20 0.67 -5.19 16.11
N VAL A 21 -0.27 -4.37 15.64
CA VAL A 21 0.01 -3.26 14.74
C VAL A 21 0.63 -2.21 15.64
N HIS A 22 1.95 -2.19 15.71
CA HIS A 22 2.68 -1.11 16.38
C HIS A 22 2.18 0.21 15.79
N ARG A 23 1.49 1.00 16.62
CA ARG A 23 0.80 2.23 16.20
C ARG A 23 1.78 3.19 15.51
N ASP A 24 3.01 3.23 15.99
CA ASP A 24 4.10 4.07 15.47
C ASP A 24 4.54 3.67 14.05
N ALA A 25 4.62 2.37 13.76
CA ALA A 25 4.92 1.88 12.41
C ALA A 25 3.77 2.18 11.42
N TYR A 26 2.53 2.25 11.92
CA TYR A 26 1.35 2.51 11.11
C TYR A 26 1.10 4.01 10.84
N CYS A 27 1.49 4.90 11.76
CA CYS A 27 1.34 6.35 11.60
C CYS A 27 2.13 6.90 10.41
N ASN A 28 3.38 6.45 10.22
CA ASN A 28 4.20 6.86 9.08
C ASN A 28 3.64 6.40 7.73
N ARG A 29 2.95 5.25 7.73
CA ARG A 29 2.31 4.70 6.52
C ARG A 29 1.15 5.58 6.04
N ASN A 30 0.35 6.15 6.95
CA ASN A 30 -0.75 7.04 6.59
C ASN A 30 -0.28 8.32 5.87
N VAL A 31 0.92 8.84 6.19
CA VAL A 31 1.49 10.01 5.46
C VAL A 31 1.81 9.63 4.01
N VAL A 32 2.42 8.46 3.83
CA VAL A 32 2.79 7.93 2.53
C VAL A 32 1.54 7.59 1.70
N GLU A 33 0.54 6.94 2.31
CA GLU A 33 -0.74 6.60 1.68
C GLU A 33 -1.52 7.85 1.25
N ARG A 34 -1.55 8.90 2.07
CA ARG A 34 -2.17 10.19 1.70
C ARG A 34 -1.46 10.85 0.53
N CYS A 35 -0.12 10.78 0.47
CA CYS A 35 0.64 11.28 -0.67
C CYS A 35 0.30 10.50 -1.94
N PHE A 36 0.29 9.16 -1.87
CA PHE A 36 -0.05 8.31 -3.01
C PHE A 36 -1.51 8.44 -3.46
N GLY A 37 -2.45 8.69 -2.53
CA GLY A 37 -3.83 8.99 -2.83
C GLY A 37 -3.97 10.25 -3.68
N ARG A 38 -3.30 11.35 -3.28
CA ARG A 38 -3.28 12.60 -4.05
C ARG A 38 -2.50 12.48 -5.37
N LEU A 39 -1.43 11.68 -5.40
CA LEU A 39 -0.70 11.37 -6.63
C LEU A 39 -1.57 10.59 -7.63
N LYS A 40 -2.43 9.68 -7.16
CA LYS A 40 -3.37 8.93 -8.00
C LYS A 40 -4.52 9.76 -8.55
N GLU A 41 -4.85 10.89 -7.94
CA GLU A 41 -5.86 11.82 -8.47
C GLU A 41 -5.43 12.37 -9.84
N TYR A 42 -4.12 12.47 -10.09
CA TYR A 42 -3.60 12.74 -11.42
C TYR A 42 -3.82 11.52 -12.33
N ARG A 43 -4.90 11.54 -13.14
CA ARG A 43 -5.24 10.48 -14.11
C ARG A 43 -4.03 9.99 -14.91
N ARG A 44 -3.12 10.89 -15.27
CA ARG A 44 -1.90 10.60 -16.05
C ARG A 44 -0.93 9.65 -15.33
N ILE A 45 -0.83 9.76 -14.00
CA ILE A 45 -0.01 8.89 -13.14
C ILE A 45 -0.75 7.57 -12.89
N ALA A 46 -2.06 7.63 -12.61
CA ALA A 46 -2.87 6.44 -12.28
C ALA A 46 -2.97 5.41 -13.41
N THR A 47 -3.05 5.88 -14.65
CA THR A 47 -3.21 5.04 -15.85
C THR A 47 -1.89 4.66 -16.49
N ARG A 48 -0.75 5.15 -15.98
CA ARG A 48 0.59 4.91 -16.51
C ARG A 48 0.67 5.08 -18.03
N TYR A 49 0.22 6.23 -18.54
CA TYR A 49 0.26 6.52 -19.98
C TYR A 49 1.68 6.67 -20.55
N ASP A 50 2.69 6.84 -19.70
CA ASP A 50 4.07 7.05 -20.12
C ASP A 50 4.73 5.76 -20.60
N LYS A 51 5.09 5.73 -21.89
CA LYS A 51 5.81 4.61 -22.54
C LYS A 51 7.23 4.42 -21.99
N THR A 52 7.85 5.48 -21.46
CA THR A 52 9.23 5.44 -20.97
C THR A 52 9.28 5.59 -19.45
N ALA A 53 10.01 4.71 -18.78
CA ALA A 53 10.18 4.72 -17.32
C ALA A 53 10.75 6.06 -16.79
N ARG A 54 11.61 6.73 -17.58
CA ARG A 54 12.16 8.05 -17.26
C ARG A 54 11.06 9.12 -17.15
N ASN A 55 10.11 9.13 -18.09
CA ASN A 55 9.03 10.12 -18.09
C ASN A 55 8.04 9.87 -16.96
N TYR A 56 7.71 8.61 -16.72
CA TYR A 56 6.91 8.21 -15.56
C TYR A 56 7.55 8.65 -14.23
N LEU A 57 8.86 8.41 -14.05
CA LEU A 57 9.58 8.82 -12.85
C LEU A 57 9.61 10.35 -12.70
N ALA A 58 9.79 11.10 -13.79
CA ALA A 58 9.73 12.56 -13.78
C ALA A 58 8.35 13.06 -13.33
N MET A 59 7.27 12.49 -13.87
CA MET A 59 5.90 12.82 -13.47
C MET A 59 5.64 12.55 -11.98
N VAL A 60 6.12 11.42 -11.45
CA VAL A 60 6.02 11.10 -10.01
C VAL A 60 6.79 12.12 -9.17
N LYS A 61 8.03 12.46 -9.56
CA LYS A 61 8.84 13.48 -8.87
C LYS A 61 8.15 14.84 -8.85
N LEU A 62 7.61 15.29 -9.99
CA LEU A 62 6.85 16.54 -10.09
C LEU A 62 5.62 16.54 -9.19
N GLY A 63 4.88 15.42 -9.14
CA GLY A 63 3.74 15.26 -8.23
C GLY A 63 4.13 15.36 -6.76
N CYS A 64 5.23 14.71 -6.36
CA CYS A 64 5.76 14.82 -5.00
C CYS A 64 6.18 16.26 -4.66
N ILE A 65 6.87 16.94 -5.57
CA ILE A 65 7.28 18.34 -5.40
C ILE A 65 6.06 19.25 -5.25
N ARG A 66 5.04 19.08 -6.10
CA ARG A 66 3.78 19.83 -6.03
C ARG A 66 3.09 19.67 -4.68
N LEU A 67 3.00 18.45 -4.17
CA LEU A 67 2.42 18.14 -2.86
C LEU A 67 3.21 18.75 -1.71
N PHE A 68 4.55 18.75 -1.81
CA PHE A 68 5.42 19.37 -0.82
C PHE A 68 5.22 20.88 -0.75
N TYR A 69 5.19 21.57 -1.90
CA TYR A 69 4.89 23.00 -1.93
C TYR A 69 3.49 23.33 -1.41
N GLN A 70 2.47 22.49 -1.69
CA GLN A 70 1.14 22.67 -1.11
C GLN A 70 1.15 22.50 0.41
N ARG A 71 2.01 21.62 0.94
CA ARG A 71 2.15 21.40 2.38
C ARG A 71 2.84 22.56 3.11
N LEU A 72 3.72 23.30 2.42
CA LEU A 72 4.44 24.47 2.94
C LEU A 72 3.66 25.77 2.79
N ARG A 73 2.76 25.87 1.80
CA ARG A 73 1.94 27.06 1.55
C ARG A 73 0.75 27.19 2.51
N ASN A 74 0.63 26.30 3.48
CA ASN A 74 -0.50 26.17 4.39
C ASN A 74 -0.01 26.02 5.82
#